data_AF-A0A920PLI1-F1
#
_entry.id   AF-A0A920PLI1-F1
#
_cell.length_a   1.000
_cell.length_b   1.000
_cell.length_c   1.000
_cell.angle_alpha   90.00
_cell.angle_beta   90.00
_cell.angle_gamma   90.00
#
_symmetry.space_group_name_H-M   'P 1'
#
loop_
_entity.id
_entity.type
_entity.pdbx_description
1 polymer ?
#
loop_
_entity_poly.entity_id
_entity_poly.type
_entity_poly.pdbx_seq_one_letter_code
_entity_poly.pdbx_strand_id
1 'polypeptide(L)'
;MHACAQGVHDFLRAYFHYKSADWPDNRPYPLAAWSAEELAKMPTYYIMDLDQNMAETVASYMPDRKQVARCNWLSEEELQVYSSHLRKTRVSGWTELVSMRHI
;
A
#
# COMPACT_ATOMS: atom_id res chain seq x y z
N MET A 1 -6.68 4.64 15.99
CA MET A 1 -5.60 3.81 15.44
C MET A 1 -5.76 2.38 15.97
N HIS A 2 -6.91 1.75 15.68
CA HIS A 2 -7.32 0.50 16.33
C HIS A 2 -7.11 -0.77 15.48
N ALA A 3 -6.55 -0.67 14.26
CA ALA A 3 -6.52 -1.83 13.35
C ALA A 3 -5.28 -1.90 12.43
N CYS A 4 -4.09 -1.51 12.90
CA CYS A 4 -2.85 -1.81 12.19
C CYS A 4 -2.00 -2.73 13.07
N ALA A 5 -2.34 -4.02 13.06
CA ALA A 5 -1.67 -5.03 13.88
C ALA A 5 -0.17 -5.13 13.57
N GLN A 6 0.22 -4.94 12.30
CA GLN A 6 1.63 -4.89 11.90
C GLN A 6 2.36 -3.60 12.30
N GLY A 7 1.64 -2.57 12.75
CA GLY A 7 2.21 -1.26 13.06
C GLY A 7 2.41 -0.36 11.84
N VAL A 8 2.40 0.96 12.08
CA VAL A 8 2.40 1.99 11.02
C VAL A 8 3.67 1.93 10.15
N HIS A 9 4.82 1.61 10.74
CA HIS A 9 6.08 1.54 10.01
C HIS A 9 6.05 0.43 8.95
N ASP A 10 5.68 -0.78 9.37
CA ASP A 10 5.61 -1.95 8.50
C ASP A 10 4.51 -1.82 7.46
N PHE A 11 3.36 -1.25 7.85
CA PHE A 11 2.32 -0.86 6.91
C PHE A 11 2.86 0.04 5.79
N LEU A 12 3.56 1.13 6.14
CA LEU A 12 4.10 2.05 5.14
C LEU A 12 5.18 1.40 4.28
N ARG A 13 6.04 0.57 4.88
CA ARG A 13 7.06 -0.18 4.13
C ARG A 13 6.41 -1.05 3.05
N ALA A 14 5.39 -1.82 3.42
CA ALA A 14 4.71 -2.71 2.50
C ALA A 14 3.88 -1.92 1.45
N TYR A 15 3.15 -0.89 1.87
CA TYR A 15 2.38 -0.03 0.95
C TYR A 15 3.27 0.63 -0.10
N PHE A 16 4.38 1.23 0.33
CA PHE A 16 5.30 1.88 -0.60
C PHE A 16 6.03 0.90 -1.51
N HIS A 17 6.38 -0.29 -1.02
CA HIS A 17 6.94 -1.34 -1.86
C HIS A 17 5.96 -1.80 -2.94
N TYR A 18 4.70 -2.08 -2.56
CA TYR A 18 3.68 -2.58 -3.48
C TYR A 18 3.30 -1.53 -4.54
N LYS A 19 3.28 -0.26 -4.16
CA LYS A 19 2.96 0.86 -5.05
C LYS A 19 4.14 1.29 -5.94
N SER A 20 5.39 1.07 -5.50
CA SER A 20 6.58 1.51 -6.24
C SER A 20 6.99 0.53 -7.34
N ALA A 21 8.00 0.91 -8.11
CA ALA A 21 8.65 0.03 -9.08
C ALA A 21 9.50 -1.09 -8.43
N ASP A 22 9.63 -1.12 -7.09
CA ASP A 22 10.44 -2.13 -6.41
C ASP A 22 9.74 -3.49 -6.29
N TRP A 23 8.40 -3.52 -6.39
CA TRP A 23 7.66 -4.78 -6.41
C TRP A 23 7.91 -5.52 -7.74
N PRO A 24 8.46 -6.75 -7.73
CA PRO A 24 8.88 -7.43 -8.96
C PRO A 24 7.76 -7.70 -9.97
N ASP A 25 6.52 -7.80 -9.50
CA ASP A 25 5.35 -8.04 -10.33
C ASP A 25 4.60 -6.74 -10.69
N ASN A 26 5.21 -5.58 -10.47
CA ASN A 26 4.69 -4.30 -10.98
C ASN A 26 4.82 -4.24 -12.51
N ARG A 27 3.82 -4.79 -13.20
CA ARG A 27 3.74 -4.85 -14.66
C ARG A 27 2.54 -4.03 -15.14
N PRO A 28 2.69 -2.72 -15.35
CA PRO A 28 1.58 -1.89 -15.81
C PRO A 28 1.17 -2.26 -17.23
N TYR A 29 -0.13 -2.23 -17.49
CA TYR A 29 -0.73 -2.42 -18.81
C TYR A 29 -1.93 -1.47 -18.97
N PRO A 30 -2.25 -1.07 -20.21
CA PRO A 30 -3.42 -0.24 -20.46
C PRO A 30 -4.71 -1.03 -20.22
N LEU A 31 -5.70 -0.38 -19.60
CA LEU A 31 -7.06 -0.91 -19.52
C LEU A 31 -7.78 -0.70 -20.86
N ALA A 32 -8.64 -1.65 -21.24
CA ALA A 32 -9.35 -1.58 -22.52
C ALA A 32 -10.52 -0.59 -22.50
N ALA A 33 -11.10 -0.35 -21.32
CA ALA A 33 -12.27 0.49 -21.13
C ALA A 33 -12.40 0.95 -19.66
N TRP A 34 -13.27 1.93 -19.42
CA TRP A 34 -13.73 2.30 -18.08
C TRP A 34 -14.94 1.46 -17.68
N SER A 35 -14.74 0.15 -17.53
CA SER A 35 -15.77 -0.79 -17.04
C SER A 35 -15.35 -1.42 -15.71
N ALA A 36 -16.31 -1.96 -14.96
CA ALA A 36 -16.05 -2.62 -13.68
C ALA A 36 -15.06 -3.79 -13.85
N GLU A 37 -15.19 -4.57 -14.92
CA GLU A 37 -14.35 -5.72 -15.22
C GLU A 37 -12.90 -5.32 -15.54
N GLU A 38 -12.70 -4.19 -16.23
CA GLU A 38 -11.35 -3.68 -16.52
C GLU A 38 -10.71 -3.09 -15.27
N LEU A 39 -11.48 -2.32 -14.49
CA LEU A 39 -11.01 -1.70 -13.25
C LEU A 39 -10.63 -2.77 -12.22
N ALA A 40 -11.37 -3.88 -12.14
CA ALA A 40 -11.07 -5.00 -11.25
C ALA A 40 -9.69 -5.64 -11.47
N LYS A 41 -9.02 -5.39 -12.61
CA LYS A 41 -7.66 -5.88 -12.87
C LYS A 41 -6.57 -4.97 -12.27
N MET A 42 -6.92 -3.77 -11.84
CA MET A 42 -5.99 -2.85 -11.20
C MET A 42 -5.43 -3.47 -9.91
N PRO A 43 -4.20 -3.11 -9.50
CA PRO A 43 -3.64 -3.53 -8.22
C PRO A 43 -4.57 -3.24 -7.04
N THR A 44 -4.53 -4.08 -6.01
CA THR A 44 -5.47 -3.98 -4.88
C THR A 44 -5.24 -2.75 -4.00
N TYR A 45 -4.10 -2.08 -4.14
CA TYR A 45 -3.89 -0.77 -3.53
C TYR A 45 -4.69 0.36 -4.21
N TYR A 46 -5.27 0.13 -5.39
CA TYR A 46 -6.24 1.00 -6.08
C TYR A 46 -7.69 0.56 -5.89
N ILE A 47 -7.95 -0.75 -5.94
CA ILE A 47 -9.28 -1.34 -5.73
C ILE A 47 -9.14 -2.50 -4.77
N MET A 48 -9.47 -2.27 -3.50
CA MET A 48 -9.32 -3.27 -2.44
C MET A 48 -10.41 -4.34 -2.50
N ASP A 49 -10.07 -5.53 -2.03
CA ASP A 49 -11.04 -6.59 -1.74
C ASP A 49 -12.04 -6.13 -0.67
N LEU A 50 -13.30 -6.56 -0.81
CA LEU A 50 -14.42 -6.10 0.03
C LEU A 50 -14.20 -6.37 1.53
N ASP A 51 -13.56 -7.48 1.85
CA ASP A 51 -13.32 -7.99 3.20
C ASP A 51 -11.96 -7.58 3.77
N GLN A 52 -11.20 -6.75 3.06
CA GLN A 52 -9.89 -6.27 3.50
C GLN A 52 -9.86 -4.77 3.74
N ASN A 53 -9.05 -4.36 4.71
CA ASN A 53 -8.57 -2.99 4.83
C ASN A 53 -7.17 -2.85 4.20
N MET A 54 -6.74 -1.60 3.96
CA MET A 54 -5.46 -1.34 3.29
C MET A 54 -4.26 -1.97 4.02
N ALA A 55 -4.28 -2.07 5.35
CA ALA A 55 -3.18 -2.69 6.10
C ALA A 55 -3.12 -4.21 5.88
N GLU A 56 -4.28 -4.88 5.84
CA GLU A 56 -4.40 -6.30 5.49
C GLU A 56 -3.97 -6.54 4.03
N THR A 57 -4.44 -5.71 3.09
CA THR A 57 -4.08 -5.81 1.68
C THR A 57 -2.58 -5.72 1.46
N VAL A 58 -1.92 -4.70 2.02
CA VAL A 58 -0.48 -4.52 1.78
C VAL A 58 0.39 -5.47 2.57
N ALA A 59 -0.09 -6.06 3.67
CA ALA A 59 0.71 -6.98 4.50
C ALA A 59 1.28 -8.15 3.68
N SER A 60 0.51 -8.66 2.71
CA SER A 60 0.91 -9.73 1.80
C SER A 60 2.06 -9.34 0.85
N TYR A 61 2.32 -8.03 0.71
CA TYR A 61 3.34 -7.46 -0.16
C TYR A 61 4.50 -6.85 0.64
N MET A 62 4.73 -7.29 1.88
CA MET A 62 5.89 -6.87 2.66
C MET A 62 7.20 -7.32 1.96
N PRO A 63 8.14 -6.40 1.65
CA PRO A 63 9.43 -6.78 1.09
C PRO A 63 10.29 -7.56 2.09
N ASP A 64 11.07 -8.50 1.58
CA ASP A 64 12.13 -9.14 2.36
C ASP A 64 13.31 -8.18 2.62
N ARG A 65 14.24 -8.58 3.49
CA ARG A 65 15.41 -7.76 3.86
C ARG A 65 16.29 -7.40 2.66
N LYS A 66 16.38 -8.24 1.63
CA LYS A 66 17.18 -7.98 0.43
C LYS A 66 16.49 -6.96 -0.46
N GLN A 67 15.17 -7.03 -0.58
CA GLN A 67 14.37 -6.03 -1.30
C GLN A 67 14.46 -4.67 -0.60
N VAL A 68 14.36 -4.64 0.74
CA VAL A 68 14.57 -3.42 1.53
C VAL A 68 15.96 -2.83 1.29
N ALA A 69 17.01 -3.65 1.34
CA ALA A 69 18.39 -3.20 1.14
C ALA A 69 18.69 -2.69 -0.28
N ARG A 70 17.86 -3.04 -1.27
CA ARG A 70 17.97 -2.54 -2.66
C ARG A 70 17.12 -1.31 -2.94
N CYS A 71 16.26 -0.90 -1.99
CA CYS A 71 15.42 0.27 -2.13
C CYS A 71 16.27 1.54 -2.03
N ASN A 72 16.48 2.20 -3.17
CA ASN A 72 17.38 3.36 -3.25
C ASN A 72 16.67 4.72 -3.11
N TRP A 73 15.34 4.72 -3.03
CA TRP A 73 14.54 5.95 -3.04
C TRP A 73 13.83 6.24 -1.71
N LEU A 74 13.79 5.27 -0.79
CA LEU A 74 13.18 5.39 0.53
C LEU A 74 14.06 4.73 1.58
N SER A 75 14.85 5.54 2.29
CA SER A 75 15.70 5.06 3.38
C SER A 75 14.88 4.68 4.61
N GLU A 76 15.52 3.97 5.54
CA GLU A 76 14.91 3.64 6.83
C GLU A 76 14.68 4.90 7.67
N GLU A 77 15.60 5.87 7.60
CA GLU A 77 15.50 7.13 8.32
C GLU A 77 14.32 7.98 7.82
N GLU A 78 14.13 8.05 6.50
CA GLU A 78 13.00 8.74 5.88
C GLU A 78 11.68 8.08 6.26
N LEU A 79 11.60 6.75 6.14
CA LEU A 79 10.42 5.98 6.53
C LEU A 79 10.09 6.18 8.02
N GLN A 80 11.11 6.27 8.89
CA GLN A 80 10.93 6.51 10.31
C GLN A 80 10.34 7.89 10.61
N VAL A 81 10.67 8.91 9.81
CA VAL A 81 10.05 10.23 9.89
C VAL A 81 8.57 10.15 9.56
N TYR A 82 8.19 9.49 8.45
CA TYR A 82 6.78 9.32 8.06
C TYR A 82 6.00 8.52 9.11
N SER A 83 6.53 7.37 9.53
CA SER A 83 5.85 6.48 10.48
C SER A 83 5.66 7.16 11.84
N SER A 84 6.63 7.95 12.30
CA SER A 84 6.55 8.66 13.57
C SER A 84 5.58 9.84 13.52
N HIS A 85 5.47 10.53 12.39
CA HIS A 85 4.44 11.56 12.20
C HIS A 85 3.05 10.93 12.20
N LEU A 86 2.84 9.87 11.41
CA LEU A 86 1.55 9.18 11.30
C LEU A 86 1.14 8.45 12.58
N ARG A 87 2.11 8.03 13.41
CA ARG A 87 1.82 7.51 14.75
C ARG A 87 1.30 8.61 15.70
N LYS A 88 1.74 9.86 15.52
CA LYS A 88 1.35 11.00 16.35
C LYS A 88 0.02 11.62 15.92
N THR A 89 -0.28 11.58 14.62
CA THR A 89 -1.55 12.08 14.09
C THR A 89 -2.60 10.97 14.07
N ARG A 90 -3.77 11.22 14.67
CA ARG A 90 -4.96 10.37 14.49
C ARG A 90 -5.53 10.60 13.08
N VAL A 91 -4.81 10.21 12.03
CA VAL A 91 -5.33 10.37 10.68
C VAL A 91 -6.22 9.19 10.34
N SER A 92 -7.53 9.40 10.43
CA SER A 92 -8.57 8.45 10.04
C SER A 92 -8.67 8.27 8.52
N GLY A 93 -8.09 9.19 7.72
CA GLY A 93 -8.36 9.30 6.29
C GLY A 93 -7.45 8.51 5.34
N TRP A 94 -6.24 8.07 5.72
CA TRP A 94 -5.34 7.40 4.76
C TRP A 94 -5.77 5.97 4.43
N THR A 95 -6.45 5.30 5.36
CA THR A 95 -7.10 4.00 5.11
C THR A 95 -8.37 4.13 4.28
N GLU A 96 -8.97 5.33 4.19
CA GLU A 96 -10.19 5.59 3.40
C GLU A 96 -9.89 6.17 2.00
N LEU A 97 -8.67 6.67 1.75
CA LEU A 97 -8.33 7.41 0.53
C LEU A 97 -8.15 6.55 -0.74
N VAL A 98 -8.43 5.25 -0.70
CA VAL A 98 -8.46 4.42 -1.92
C VAL A 98 -9.62 3.43 -1.89
N SER A 99 -10.80 3.95 -1.58
CA SER A 99 -12.03 3.18 -1.55
C SER A 99 -12.98 3.70 -2.64
N MET A 100 -12.77 3.30 -3.90
CA MET A 100 -13.86 3.26 -4.88
C MET A 100 -14.77 2.08 -4.50
N ARG A 101 -15.51 2.23 -3.40
CA ARG A 101 -16.29 1.15 -2.78
C ARG A 101 -17.53 0.75 -3.57
N HIS A 102 -17.86 1.46 -4.65
CA HIS A 102 -19.01 1.18 -5.50
C HIS A 102 -18.71 1.61 -6.93
N ILE A 103 -18.36 0.64 -7.77
CA ILE A 103 -18.79 0.57 -9.17
C ILE A 103 -19.67 -0.67 -9.27
#